data_AF-A0A6C0I1G8-F1
#
_entry.id   AF-A0A6C0I1G8-F1
#
_cell.length_a   1.000
_cell.length_b   1.000
_cell.length_c   1.000
_cell.angle_alpha   90.00
_cell.angle_beta   90.00
_cell.angle_gamma   90.00
#
_symmetry.space_group_name_H-M   'P 1'
#
loop_
_entity.id
_entity.type
_entity.pdbx_description
1 polymer ?
#
loop_
_entity_poly.entity_id
_entity_poly.type
_entity_poly.pdbx_seq_one_letter_code
_entity_poly.pdbx_strand_id
1 'polypeptide(L)' 'MDNIFVVGCVISTVFFLAKFLEMRFSVEEPRPLKYLMRDTVVVYASCIIGYYLLLQFQSEVSSSSPIEVFTDNPGF' A
#
# COMPACT_ATOMS: atom_id res chain seq x y z
N MET A 1 5.29 -7.38 14.25
CA MET A 1 5.96 -6.73 13.11
C MET A 1 5.51 -7.46 11.87
N ASP A 2 4.44 -6.99 11.26
CA ASP A 2 4.01 -7.57 9.99
C ASP A 2 5.07 -7.21 8.95
N ASN A 3 5.66 -8.24 8.36
CA ASN A 3 6.65 -8.05 7.31
C ASN A 3 5.90 -7.52 6.09
N ILE A 4 5.91 -6.19 5.90
CA ILE A 4 5.23 -5.53 4.77
C ILE A 4 5.64 -6.11 3.41
N PHE A 5 6.88 -6.61 3.30
CA PHE A 5 7.37 -7.33 2.12
C PHE A 5 6.60 -8.63 1.87
N VAL A 6 6.26 -9.38 2.93
CA VAL A 6 5.47 -10.61 2.82
C VAL A 6 4.03 -10.27 2.45
N VAL A 7 3.44 -9.26 3.10
CA VAL A 7 2.07 -8.80 2.80
C VAL A 7 1.97 -8.32 1.34
N GLY A 8 2.91 -7.48 0.89
CA GLY A 8 2.99 -7.03 -0.50
C GLY A 8 3.16 -8.19 -1.48
N CYS A 9 3.95 -9.20 -1.14
CA CYS A 9 4.15 -10.39 -1.97
C CYS A 9 2.87 -11.23 -2.08
N VAL A 10 2.12 -11.38 -1.00
CA VAL A 10 0.81 -12.06 -1.02
C VAL A 10 -0.18 -11.29 -1.89
N ILE A 11 -0.27 -9.97 -1.74
CA ILE A 11 -1.18 -9.11 -2.53
C ILE A 11 -0.83 -9.20 -4.02
N SER A 12 0.45 -9.08 -4.39
CA SER A 12 0.87 -9.17 -5.79
C SER A 12 0.65 -10.56 -6.39
N THR A 13 0.82 -11.62 -5.59
CA THR A 13 0.52 -13.01 -6.01
C THR A 13 -0.97 -13.19 -6.26
N VAL A 14 -1.85 -12.68 -5.38
CA VAL A 14 -3.30 -12.74 -5.56
C VAL A 14 -3.72 -11.96 -6.81
N PHE A 15 -3.16 -10.76 -7.03
CA PHE A 15 -3.38 -9.98 -8.25
C PHE A 15 -2.96 -10.75 -9.51
N PHE A 16 -1.77 -11.35 -9.50
CA PHE A 16 -1.27 -12.16 -10.61
C PHE A 16 -2.20 -13.34 -10.90
N LEU A 17 -2.64 -14.08 -9.87
CA LEU A 17 -3.57 -15.20 -10.03
C LEU A 17 -4.92 -14.75 -10.58
N ALA A 18 -5.49 -13.68 -10.04
CA ALA A 18 -6.77 -13.14 -10.51
C ALA A 18 -6.71 -12.74 -11.99
N LYS A 19 -5.67 -12.02 -12.39
CA LYS A 19 -5.46 -11.62 -13.78
C LYS A 19 -5.09 -12.79 -14.70
N PHE A 20 -4.39 -13.79 -14.18
CA PHE A 20 -4.08 -15.01 -14.91
C PHE A 20 -5.36 -15.81 -15.21
N LEU A 21 -6.27 -15.92 -14.23
CA LEU A 21 -7.60 -16.50 -14.44
C LEU A 21 -8.38 -15.68 -15.48
N GLU A 22 -8.39 -14.35 -15.38
CA GLU A 22 -9.04 -13.46 -16.35
C GLU A 22 -8.53 -13.73 -17.77
N MET A 23 -7.21 -13.81 -17.99
CA MET A 23 -6.63 -14.15 -19.30
C MET A 23 -7.01 -15.55 -19.80
N ARG A 24 -7.33 -16.48 -18.90
CA ARG A 24 -7.66 -17.86 -19.29
C ARG A 24 -9.12 -18.04 -19.66
N PHE A 25 -10.02 -17.27 -19.05
CA PHE A 25 -11.46 -17.32 -19.32
C PHE A 25 -11.94 -16.22 -20.27
N SER A 26 -11.10 -15.23 -20.59
CA SER A 26 -11.46 -14.21 -21.58
C SER A 26 -11.55 -14.80 -22.98
N VAL A 27 -12.60 -14.42 -23.70
CA VAL A 27 -12.84 -14.77 -25.11
C VAL A 27 -12.07 -13.84 -26.06
N GLU A 28 -11.53 -12.73 -25.53
CA GLU A 28 -10.68 -11.78 -26.26
C GLU A 28 -9.28 -12.34 -26.55
N GLU A 29 -8.61 -11.77 -27.56
CA GLU A 29 -7.24 -12.16 -27.93
C GLU A 29 -6.31 -12.20 -26.70
N PRO A 30 -5.48 -13.26 -26.57
CA PRO A 30 -4.63 -13.44 -25.41
C PRO A 30 -3.62 -12.30 -25.33
N ARG A 31 -3.82 -11.40 -24.35
CA ARG A 31 -2.85 -10.34 -24.07
C ARG A 31 -1.49 -10.97 -23.72
N PRO A 32 -0.37 -10.40 -24.18
CA PRO A 32 0.94 -10.97 -23.88
C PRO A 32 1.20 -11.02 -22.37
N LEU A 33 1.57 -12.20 -21.84
CA LEU A 33 1.94 -12.41 -20.43
C LEU A 33 3.04 -11.46 -19.93
N LYS A 34 3.81 -10.87 -20.85
CA LYS A 34 4.83 -9.85 -20.57
C LYS A 34 4.24 -8.61 -19.90
N TYR A 35 3.03 -8.20 -20.27
CA TYR A 35 2.37 -7.05 -19.66
C TYR A 35 1.90 -7.38 -18.24
N LEU A 36 1.36 -8.58 -18.03
CA LEU A 36 0.90 -9.03 -16.72
C LEU A 36 2.03 -9.04 -15.66
N MET A 37 3.23 -9.51 -16.05
CA MET A 37 4.37 -9.48 -15.12
C MET A 37 4.79 -8.05 -14.76
N ARG A 38 4.77 -7.12 -15.72
CA ARG A 38 5.08 -5.71 -15.45
C ARG A 38 4.08 -5.12 -14.47
N ASP A 39 2.80 -5.35 -14.69
CA ASP A 39 1.74 -4.84 -13.81
C ASP A 39 1.84 -5.41 -12.40
N THR A 40 2.18 -6.70 -12.28
CA THR A 40 2.37 -7.37 -10.98
C THR A 40 3.52 -6.74 -10.18
N VAL A 41 4.64 -6.42 -10.85
CA VAL A 41 5.78 -5.73 -10.22
C VAL A 41 5.40 -4.32 -9.79
N VAL A 42 4.61 -3.60 -10.60
CA VAL A 42 4.11 -2.26 -10.26
C VAL A 42 3.19 -2.31 -9.03
N VAL A 43 2.29 -3.30 -8.94
CA VAL A 43 1.41 -3.49 -7.77
C VAL A 43 2.24 -3.75 -6.51
N TYR A 44 3.24 -4.63 -6.58
CA TYR A 44 4.14 -4.89 -5.46
C TYR A 44 4.88 -3.63 -4.98
N ALA A 45 5.45 -2.87 -5.92
CA ALA A 45 6.14 -1.61 -5.61
C ALA A 45 5.17 -0.58 -4.99
N SER A 46 3.94 -0.48 -5.51
CA SER A 46 2.91 0.43 -5.00
C SER A 46 2.53 0.11 -3.55
N CYS A 47 2.39 -1.17 -3.18
CA CYS A 47 2.13 -1.54 -1.79
C CYS A 47 3.24 -1.10 -0.83
N ILE A 48 4.51 -1.28 -1.21
CA ILE A 48 5.65 -0.89 -0.37
C ILE A 48 5.73 0.63 -0.25
N ILE A 49 5.65 1.35 -1.38
CA ILE A 49 5.72 2.81 -1.40
C ILE A 49 4.54 3.40 -0.60
N GLY A 50 3.32 2.92 -0.83
CA GLY A 50 2.13 3.38 -0.12
C GLY A 50 2.22 3.18 1.39
N TYR A 51 2.77 2.06 1.84
CA TYR A 51 3.02 1.82 3.26
C TYR A 51 3.97 2.85 3.86
N TYR A 52 5.11 3.12 3.21
CA TYR A 52 6.07 4.11 3.70
C TYR A 52 5.53 5.55 3.65
N LEU A 53 4.70 5.89 2.65
CA LEU A 53 4.02 7.18 2.61
C LEU A 53 3.10 7.33 3.82
N LEU A 54 2.26 6.33 4.11
CA LEU A 54 1.37 6.36 5.28
C LEU A 54 2.14 6.49 6.59
N LEU A 55 3.29 5.83 6.70
CA LEU A 55 4.14 5.92 7.88
C LEU A 55 4.67 7.35 8.09
N GLN A 56 5.04 8.06 7.01
CA GLN A 56 5.47 9.46 7.09
C GLN A 56 4.32 10.37 7.53
N PHE A 57 3.12 10.22 6.96
CA PHE A 57 1.95 11.00 7.37
C PHE A 57 1.55 10.74 8.83
N GLN A 58 1.61 9.49 9.28
CA GLN A 58 1.32 9.15 10.67
C GLN A 58 2.30 9.81 11.64
N SER A 59 3.58 9.87 11.28
CA SER A 59 4.61 10.52 12.11
C SER A 59 4.33 12.01 12.31
N GLU A 60 3.90 12.73 11.26
CA GLU A 60 3.58 14.16 11.39
C GLU A 60 2.33 14.41 12.23
N VAL A 61 1.25 13.66 12.00
CA VAL A 61 -0.01 13.80 12.75
C VAL A 61 0.14 13.44 14.23
N SER A 62 1.02 12.50 14.55
CA SER A 62 1.27 12.10 15.95
C SER A 62 2.16 13.09 16.71
N SER A 63 2.91 13.93 15.98
CA SER A 63 3.85 14.90 16.54
C SER A 63 3.22 16.27 16.85
N SER A 64 2.00 16.52 16.36
CA SER A 64 1.21 17.66 16.80
C SER A 64 0.64 17.39 18.18
N SER A 65 1.43 17.65 19.22
CA SER A 65 0.89 17.84 20.57
C SER A 65 -0.22 18.89 20.50
N PRO A 66 -1.36 18.72 21.21
CA PRO A 66 -2.36 19.77 21.30
C PRO A 66 -1.69 21.07 21.74
N ILE A 67 -1.98 22.17 21.05
CA ILE A 67 -1.45 23.48 21.38
C ILE A 67 -2.09 23.89 22.71
N GLU A 68 -1.39 23.61 23.81
CA GLU A 68 -1.74 24.00 25.17
C GLU A 68 -1.52 25.51 25.37
N VAL A 69 -2.27 26.32 24.63
CA VAL A 69 -2.16 27.78 24.70
C VAL A 69 -2.96 28.37 25.88
N PHE A 70 -3.81 27.59 26.56
CA PHE A 70 -4.60 28.06 27.70
C PHE A 70 -4.87 27.03 28.82
N THR A 71 -3.95 26.11 29.11
CA THR A 71 -4.10 25.11 30.20
C THR A 71 -3.17 25.31 31.40
N ASP A 72 -2.48 26.44 31.50
CA ASP A 72 -1.70 26.73 32.71
C ASP A 72 -2.65 26.94 33.91
N ASN A 73 -2.33 26.34 35.05
CA ASN A 73 -3.15 26.40 36.24
C ASN A 73 -3.17 27.86 36.74
N PRO A 74 -4.34 28.51 36.85
CA PRO A 74 -4.37 29.93 37.14
C PRO A 74 -3.75 30.18 38.53
N GLY A 75 -2.71 31.02 38.57
CA GLY A 75 -2.02 31.43 39.79
C GLY A 75 -2.76 32.53 40.55
N PHE A 76 -4.03 32.30 40.87
CA PHE A 76 -4.76 33.07 41.89
C PHE A 76 -4.98 32.22 43.14
#